data_AF-A0A0K1FB46-F1
#
_entry.id   AF-A0A0K1FB46-F1
#
_cell.length_a   1.000
_cell.length_b   1.000
_cell.length_c   1.000
_cell.angle_alpha   90.00
_cell.angle_beta   90.00
_cell.angle_gamma   90.00
#
_symmetry.space_group_name_H-M   'P 1'
#
loop_
_entity.id
_entity.type
_entity.pdbx_description
1 polymer ?
#
loop_
_entity_poly.entity_id
_entity_poly.type
_entity_poly.pdbx_seq_one_letter_code
_entity_poly.pdbx_strand_id
1 'polypeptide(L)' 'MGSATVETLTTEQARAELSHLRARLGSLDSARARSQADLLTVEEEGALRRAESLAWLLGEE' A
#
# COMPACT_ATOMS: atom_id res chain seq x y z
N MET A 1 15.92 9.65 -25.45
CA MET A 1 16.23 9.39 -24.02
C MET A 1 14.96 9.74 -23.25
N GLY A 2 14.19 8.75 -22.80
CA GLY A 2 12.93 8.98 -22.10
C GLY A 2 13.22 9.41 -20.67
N SER A 3 12.80 10.61 -20.29
CA SER A 3 12.87 11.07 -18.91
C SER A 3 11.88 10.26 -18.10
N ALA A 4 12.37 9.31 -17.29
CA ALA A 4 11.58 8.68 -16.26
C ALA A 4 11.31 9.75 -15.18
N THR A 5 10.21 10.47 -15.32
CA THR A 5 9.72 11.37 -14.28
C THR A 5 9.32 10.47 -13.12
N VAL A 6 10.16 10.41 -12.08
CA VAL A 6 9.76 9.87 -10.79
C VAL A 6 8.71 10.83 -10.26
N GLU A 7 7.44 10.58 -10.59
CA GLU A 7 6.32 11.30 -10.00
C GLU A 7 6.41 11.09 -8.49
N THR A 8 6.94 12.09 -7.81
CA THR A 8 7.03 12.08 -6.36
C THR A 8 5.61 12.27 -5.87
N LEU A 9 4.97 11.19 -5.41
CA LEU A 9 3.65 11.27 -4.78
C LEU A 9 3.72 12.31 -3.67
N THR A 10 2.85 13.32 -3.74
CA THR A 10 2.69 14.26 -2.64
C THR A 10 2.13 13.51 -1.42
N THR A 11 2.34 14.04 -0.21
CA THR A 11 1.81 13.45 1.03
C THR A 11 0.29 13.22 0.95
N GLU A 12 -0.45 14.13 0.29
CA GLU A 12 -1.90 13.98 0.07
C GLU A 12 -2.22 12.82 -0.88
N GLN A 13 -1.47 12.67 -1.97
CA GLN A 13 -1.65 11.55 -2.89
C GLN A 13 -1.30 10.22 -2.23
N ALA A 14 -0.23 10.17 -1.44
CA ALA A 14 0.15 8.99 -0.67
C ALA A 14 -0.94 8.59 0.35
N ARG A 15 -1.57 9.56 1.03
CA ARG A 15 -2.70 9.32 1.93
C ARG A 15 -3.95 8.83 1.19
N ALA A 16 -4.27 9.44 0.06
CA ALA A 16 -5.40 9.02 -0.77
C ALA A 16 -5.21 7.59 -1.29
N GLU A 17 -4.01 7.27 -1.76
CA GLU A 17 -3.66 5.94 -2.22
C GLU A 17 -3.70 4.92 -1.08
N LEU A 18 -3.14 5.24 0.09
CA LEU A 18 -3.21 4.38 1.26
C LEU A 18 -4.65 4.12 1.69
N SER A 19 -5.52 5.14 1.66
CA SER A 19 -6.94 5.00 1.94
C SER A 19 -7.63 4.06 0.95
N HIS A 20 -7.32 4.18 -0.34
CA HIS A 20 -7.86 3.28 -1.38
C HIS A 20 -7.38 1.83 -1.18
N LEU A 21 -6.12 1.62 -0.83
CA LEU A 21 -5.57 0.29 -0.53
C LEU A 21 -6.22 -0.32 0.73
N ARG A 22 -6.42 0.47 1.79
CA ARG A 22 -7.15 0.06 3.00
C ARG A 22 -8.61 -0.29 2.69
N ALA A 23 -9.28 0.44 1.80
CA ALA A 23 -10.65 0.10 1.38
C ALA A 23 -10.73 -1.25 0.65
N ARG A 24 -9.70 -1.60 -0.14
CA ARG A 24 -9.63 -2.86 -0.87
C ARG A 24 -9.19 -4.04 0.00
N LEU A 25 -8.23 -3.84 0.91
CA LEU A 25 -7.64 -4.88 1.75
C LEU A 25 -8.31 -5.02 3.14
N GLY A 26 -9.11 -4.04 3.55
CA GLY A 26 -9.53 -3.90 4.94
C GLY A 26 -8.42 -3.31 5.81
N SER A 27 -8.46 -3.60 7.11
CA SER A 27 -7.36 -3.18 8.01
C SER A 27 -6.04 -3.83 7.60
N LEU A 28 -4.94 -3.08 7.72
CA LEU A 28 -3.61 -3.61 7.38
C LEU A 28 -3.24 -4.80 8.26
N ASP A 29 -3.65 -4.81 9.53
CA ASP A 29 -3.45 -5.96 10.42
C ASP A 29 -4.17 -7.22 9.95
N SER A 30 -5.43 -7.08 9.50
CA SER A 30 -6.20 -8.20 8.94
C SER A 30 -5.57 -8.69 7.64
N ALA A 31 -5.16 -7.77 6.76
CA ALA A 31 -4.46 -8.12 5.53
C ALA A 31 -3.12 -8.83 5.80
N ARG A 32 -2.36 -8.38 6.81
CA ARG A 32 -1.12 -9.02 7.25
C ARG A 32 -1.36 -10.42 7.82
N ALA A 33 -2.41 -10.60 8.63
CA ALA A 33 -2.79 -11.92 9.11
C ALA A 33 -3.19 -12.87 7.97
N ARG A 34 -3.91 -12.37 6.96
CA ARG A 34 -4.26 -13.13 5.75
C ARG A 34 -3.02 -13.46 4.90
N SER A 35 -2.06 -12.55 4.78
CA SER A 35 -0.78 -12.76 4.10
C SER A 35 0.02 -13.89 4.77
N GLN A 36 0.15 -13.86 6.09
CA GLN A 36 0.85 -14.91 6.86
C GLN A 36 0.17 -16.28 6.78
N ALA A 37 -1.12 -16.32 6.45
CA ALA A 37 -1.88 -17.54 6.24
C ALA A 37 -1.92 -18.00 4.77
N ASP A 38 -1.16 -17.35 3.88
CA ASP A 38 -1.16 -17.59 2.43
C ASP A 38 -2.57 -17.45 1.79
N LEU A 39 -3.41 -16.58 2.35
CA LEU A 39 -4.79 -16.35 1.90
C LEU A 39 -4.94 -15.15 0.95
N LEU A 40 -3.85 -14.45 0.64
CA LEU A 40 -3.86 -13.33 -0.30
C LEU A 40 -3.52 -13.79 -1.72
N THR A 41 -4.20 -13.19 -2.69
CA THR A 41 -3.77 -13.28 -4.08
C THR A 41 -2.47 -12.51 -4.31
N VAL A 42 -1.75 -12.81 -5.40
CA VAL A 42 -0.51 -12.10 -5.78
C VAL A 42 -0.74 -10.59 -5.92
N GLU A 43 -1.91 -10.17 -6.41
CA GLU A 43 -2.27 -8.76 -6.50
C GLU A 43 -2.49 -8.12 -5.12
N GLU A 44 -3.16 -8.82 -4.20
CA GLU A 44 -3.38 -8.34 -2.83
C GLU A 44 -2.06 -8.26 -2.05
N GLU A 45 -1.13 -9.20 -2.27
CA GLU A 45 0.23 -9.15 -1.74
C GLU A 45 1.00 -7.92 -2.22
N GLY A 46 0.85 -7.56 -3.49
CA GLY A 46 1.41 -6.32 -4.04
C GLY A 46 0.77 -5.09 -3.43
N ALA A 47 -0.55 -5.10 -3.27
CA ALA A 47 -1.30 -4.02 -2.64
C ALA A 47 -0.93 -3.83 -1.16
N LEU A 48 -0.75 -4.93 -0.42
CA LEU A 48 -0.35 -4.90 1.00
C LEU A 48 1.04 -4.30 1.16
N ARG A 49 2.03 -4.80 0.41
CA ARG A 49 3.40 -4.25 0.44
C ARG A 49 3.45 -2.76 0.10
N ARG A 50 2.63 -2.32 -0.85
CA ARG A 50 2.52 -0.90 -1.21
C ARG A 50 1.85 -0.08 -0.12
N ALA A 51 0.79 -0.61 0.51
CA ALA A 51 0.13 0.05 1.62
C ALA A 51 1.06 0.20 2.84
N GLU A 52 1.84 -0.84 3.18
CA GLU A 52 2.84 -0.78 4.24
C GLU A 52 3.93 0.25 3.95
N SER A 53 4.40 0.30 2.70
CA SER A 53 5.38 1.30 2.27
C SER A 53 4.85 2.73 2.40
N LEU A 54 3.59 2.96 2.01
CA LEU A 54 2.95 4.27 2.13
C LEU A 54 2.70 4.65 3.59
N ALA A 55 2.26 3.70 4.42
CA ALA A 55 2.06 3.93 5.86
C ALA A 55 3.38 4.34 6.54
N TRP A 56 4.48 3.64 6.22
CA TRP A 56 5.82 3.99 6.71
C TRP A 56 6.27 5.38 6.24
N LEU A 57 6.10 5.71 4.95
CA LEU A 57 6.45 7.04 4.41
C LEU A 57 5.64 8.17 5.05
N LEU A 58 4.41 7.90 5.47
CA LEU A 58 3.51 8.85 6.11
C LEU A 58 3.72 8.95 7.63
N GLY A 59 4.50 8.05 8.23
CA GLY A 59 4.67 7.94 9.68
C GLY A 59 3.41 7.45 10.41
N GLU A 60 2.57 6.67 9.73
CA GLU A 60 1.40 6.01 10.32
C GLU A 60 1.79 4.58 10.71
N GLU A 61 2.26 4.38 11.96
CA GLU A 61 2.46 3.05 12.58
C GLU A 61 1.26 2.62 13.42
#